data_AF-A0A498LKV8-F1
#
_entry.id   AF-A0A498LKV8-F1
#
_cell.length_a   1.000
_cell.length_b   1.000
_cell.length_c   1.000
_cell.angle_alpha   90.00
_cell.angle_beta   90.00
_cell.angle_gamma   90.00
#
_symmetry.space_group_name_H-M   'P 1'
#
loop_
_entity.id
_entity.type
_entity.pdbx_description
1 polymer ?
#
loop_
_entity_poly.entity_id
_entity_poly.type
_entity_poly.pdbx_seq_one_letter_code
_entity_poly.pdbx_strand_id
1 'polypeptide(L)'
;MLCRVGYVRRCVATLNPILGAVASRQKHTLPDLSYDYGALEPHICAEIMQLHHSKHHATYVNNLNVTEEKYQEALAKGDVTTQVSLQPALKFNGGGHINHTIFWTNLSPNGGGEPQGALLEAIKSDFGSFQKMKEKMSAATVAVQGSGWGWLGFDKDSGRLRIAACANQDPLQGTTGLIPLLGIDVWEHAYYLQYKNVRPDYVKAIWNVVNWENVSERFQAAKK
;
A
#
# COMPACT_ATOMS: atom_id res chain seq x y z
N MET A 1 70.59 -0.75 42.49
CA MET A 1 69.88 0.17 43.38
C MET A 1 69.61 1.44 42.57
N LEU A 2 68.39 2.01 42.68
CA LEU A 2 67.85 3.18 41.94
C LEU A 2 67.32 2.88 40.52
N CYS A 3 66.22 3.44 40.03
CA CYS A 3 64.96 3.95 40.58
C CYS A 3 64.01 4.15 39.36
N ARG A 4 62.69 3.96 39.54
CA ARG A 4 61.64 4.09 38.50
C ARG A 4 61.50 5.51 37.95
N VAL A 5 61.11 5.65 36.68
CA VAL A 5 60.07 6.61 36.25
C VAL A 5 59.23 5.97 35.15
N GLY A 6 57.95 5.70 35.44
CA GLY A 6 56.97 5.23 34.46
C GLY A 6 56.29 6.41 33.76
N TYR A 7 56.26 6.38 32.43
CA TYR A 7 55.49 7.34 31.63
C TYR A 7 54.12 6.73 31.30
N VAL A 8 53.07 7.31 31.88
CA VAL A 8 51.67 7.03 31.49
C VAL A 8 51.37 7.83 30.23
N ARG A 9 51.25 7.15 29.08
CA ARG A 9 50.75 7.77 27.84
C ARG A 9 49.23 7.82 27.92
N ARG A 10 48.67 9.01 28.14
CA ARG A 10 47.24 9.30 27.99
C ARG A 10 46.83 9.03 26.53
N CYS A 11 46.01 8.01 26.30
CA CYS A 11 45.22 7.89 25.08
C CYS A 11 44.18 9.01 25.06
N VAL A 12 44.37 10.01 24.21
CA VAL A 12 43.32 10.98 23.87
C VAL A 12 42.42 10.30 22.86
N ALA A 13 41.24 9.87 23.29
CA ALA A 13 40.20 9.41 22.37
C ALA A 13 39.67 10.64 21.62
N THR A 14 40.02 10.76 20.34
CA THR A 14 39.38 11.70 19.41
C THR A 14 37.95 11.25 19.16
N LEU A 15 37.00 11.92 19.81
CA LEU A 15 35.58 11.86 19.47
C LEU A 15 35.39 12.51 18.10
N ASN A 16 35.20 11.70 17.06
CA ASN A 16 34.69 12.19 15.78
C ASN A 16 33.21 12.52 15.97
N PRO A 17 32.76 13.77 15.74
CA PRO A 17 31.34 14.05 15.67
C PRO A 17 30.80 13.35 14.43
N ILE A 18 29.92 12.37 14.63
CA ILE A 18 29.08 11.86 13.55
C ILE A 18 28.23 13.04 13.11
N LEU A 19 28.59 13.67 11.99
CA LEU A 19 27.69 14.59 11.29
C LEU A 19 26.45 13.77 10.96
N GLY A 20 25.37 14.01 11.70
CA GLY A 20 24.05 13.53 11.35
C GLY A 20 23.70 14.12 9.99
N ALA A 21 23.77 13.30 8.94
CA ALA A 21 23.18 13.64 7.67
C ALA A 21 21.67 13.73 7.91
N VAL A 22 21.17 14.95 8.07
CA VAL A 22 19.74 15.23 8.02
C VAL A 22 19.33 14.98 6.57
N ALA A 23 18.93 13.75 6.26
CA ALA A 23 18.34 13.45 4.98
C ALA A 23 17.10 14.33 4.83
N SER A 24 17.12 15.24 3.86
CA SER A 24 15.95 16.03 3.49
C SER A 24 14.89 15.06 2.99
N ARG A 25 13.86 14.83 3.81
CA ARG A 25 12.77 13.93 3.47
C ARG A 25 11.81 14.69 2.55
N GLN A 26 11.68 14.24 1.31
CA GLN A 26 10.66 14.77 0.42
C GLN A 26 9.28 14.40 0.99
N LYS A 27 8.37 15.39 1.04
CA LYS A 27 6.97 15.18 1.43
C LYS A 27 6.28 14.28 0.41
N HIS A 28 5.36 13.44 0.87
CA HIS A 28 4.51 12.65 0.00
C HIS A 28 3.62 13.56 -0.84
N THR A 29 3.35 13.16 -2.09
CA THR A 29 2.49 13.88 -3.02
C THR A 29 1.32 13.00 -3.46
N LEU A 30 0.22 13.63 -3.83
CA LEU A 30 -0.89 12.94 -4.48
C LEU A 30 -0.45 12.61 -5.92
N PRO A 31 -0.40 11.33 -6.34
CA PRO A 31 -0.03 10.98 -7.71
C PRO A 31 -1.13 11.37 -8.68
N ASP A 32 -0.78 11.89 -9.84
CA ASP A 32 -1.75 12.11 -10.91
C ASP A 32 -2.28 10.76 -11.44
N LEU A 33 -3.55 10.74 -11.85
CA LEU A 33 -4.13 9.58 -12.53
C LEU A 33 -3.62 9.53 -13.98
N SER A 34 -3.35 8.33 -14.49
CA SER A 34 -2.96 8.12 -15.89
C SER A 34 -4.14 8.13 -16.87
N TYR A 35 -5.33 8.49 -16.40
CA TYR A 35 -6.59 8.51 -17.15
C TYR A 35 -7.56 9.52 -16.51
N ASP A 36 -8.51 10.02 -17.30
CA ASP A 36 -9.54 10.96 -16.84
C ASP A 36 -10.49 10.32 -15.81
N TYR A 37 -11.12 11.13 -14.96
CA TYR A 37 -12.02 10.60 -13.92
C TYR A 37 -13.18 9.76 -14.47
N GLY A 38 -13.71 10.07 -15.66
CA GLY A 38 -14.78 9.30 -16.31
C GLY A 38 -14.30 8.12 -17.15
N ALA A 39 -12.99 7.84 -17.22
CA ALA A 39 -12.44 6.84 -18.12
C ALA A 39 -12.83 5.40 -17.77
N LEU A 40 -13.30 5.14 -16.54
CA LEU A 40 -13.67 3.81 -16.06
C LEU A 40 -15.18 3.53 -16.15
N GLU A 41 -15.96 4.46 -16.74
CA GLU A 41 -17.37 4.23 -16.99
C GLU A 41 -17.59 3.11 -18.02
N PRO A 42 -18.67 2.30 -17.88
CA PRO A 42 -19.75 2.41 -16.88
C PRO A 42 -19.45 1.70 -15.56
N HIS A 43 -18.24 1.17 -15.36
CA HIS A 43 -17.91 0.29 -14.25
C HIS A 43 -17.60 1.04 -12.95
N ILE A 44 -17.04 2.24 -13.03
CA ILE A 44 -16.89 3.16 -11.90
C ILE A 44 -17.15 4.59 -12.43
N CYS A 45 -18.13 5.28 -11.86
CA CYS A 45 -18.54 6.59 -12.35
C CYS A 45 -17.53 7.70 -12.07
N ALA A 46 -17.54 8.75 -12.90
CA ALA A 46 -16.63 9.88 -12.78
C ALA A 46 -16.67 10.57 -11.41
N GLU A 47 -17.86 10.68 -10.81
CA GLU A 47 -18.05 11.31 -9.50
C GLU A 47 -17.29 10.56 -8.39
N ILE A 48 -17.37 9.23 -8.38
CA ILE A 48 -16.60 8.40 -7.45
C ILE A 48 -15.11 8.64 -7.66
N MET A 49 -14.62 8.52 -8.89
CA MET A 49 -13.19 8.65 -9.19
C MET A 49 -12.65 10.03 -8.78
N GLN A 50 -13.40 11.09 -9.04
CA GLN A 50 -13.02 12.45 -8.66
C GLN A 50 -12.96 12.62 -7.14
N LEU A 51 -13.98 12.19 -6.39
CA LEU A 51 -14.00 12.32 -4.93
C LEU A 51 -12.93 11.43 -4.27
N HIS A 52 -12.84 10.19 -4.72
CA HIS A 52 -11.92 9.18 -4.19
C HIS A 52 -10.46 9.60 -4.35
N HIS A 53 -10.10 10.17 -5.51
CA HIS A 53 -8.77 10.72 -5.74
C HIS A 53 -8.55 12.08 -5.06
N SER A 54 -9.34 13.09 -5.43
CA SER A 54 -9.06 14.49 -5.05
C SER A 54 -9.44 14.85 -3.60
N LYS A 55 -10.24 14.02 -2.93
CA LYS A 55 -10.63 14.21 -1.52
C LYS A 55 -10.06 13.12 -0.62
N HIS A 56 -10.41 11.86 -0.85
CA HIS A 56 -10.01 10.78 0.06
C HIS A 56 -8.50 10.53 0.01
N HIS A 57 -7.92 10.27 -1.17
CA HIS A 57 -6.48 10.06 -1.29
C HIS A 57 -5.67 11.30 -0.92
N ALA A 58 -6.11 12.50 -1.34
CA ALA A 58 -5.50 13.76 -0.95
C ALA A 58 -5.44 13.94 0.58
N THR A 59 -6.49 13.55 1.30
CA THR A 59 -6.54 13.61 2.76
C THR A 59 -5.52 12.66 3.40
N TYR A 60 -5.37 11.44 2.89
CA TYR A 60 -4.33 10.51 3.37
C TYR A 60 -2.93 11.09 3.20
N VAL A 61 -2.61 11.65 2.03
CA VAL A 61 -1.31 12.28 1.77
C VAL A 61 -1.03 13.44 2.73
N ASN A 62 -2.00 14.35 2.89
CA ASN A 62 -1.84 15.51 3.77
C ASN A 62 -1.63 15.09 5.23
N ASN A 63 -2.46 14.19 5.73
CA ASN A 63 -2.37 13.73 7.12
C ASN A 63 -1.15 12.86 7.38
N LEU A 64 -0.68 12.09 6.38
CA LEU A 64 0.56 11.33 6.48
C LEU A 64 1.76 12.27 6.67
N ASN A 65 1.87 13.31 5.85
CA ASN A 65 2.94 14.31 5.97
C ASN A 65 2.95 14.96 7.37
N VAL A 66 1.79 15.39 7.88
CA VAL A 66 1.67 15.97 9.23
C VAL A 66 2.05 14.95 10.32
N THR A 67 1.63 13.69 10.17
CA THR A 67 1.92 12.64 11.15
C THR A 67 3.41 12.34 11.22
N GLU A 68 4.08 12.26 10.06
CA GLU A 68 5.50 11.98 10.00
C GLU A 68 6.36 13.14 10.53
N GLU A 69 5.99 14.40 10.28
CA GLU A 69 6.65 15.56 10.90
C GLU A 69 6.60 15.46 12.44
N LYS A 70 5.42 15.21 13.01
CA LYS A 70 5.26 15.02 14.46
C LYS A 70 6.02 13.80 14.98
N TYR A 71 6.04 12.71 14.23
CA TYR A 71 6.75 11.49 14.62
C TYR A 71 8.26 11.74 14.67
N GLN A 72 8.82 12.47 13.70
CA GLN A 72 10.23 12.81 13.70
C GLN A 72 10.62 13.71 14.87
N GLU A 73 9.78 14.69 15.22
CA GLU A 73 10.01 15.49 16.42
C GLU A 73 9.99 14.65 17.70
N ALA A 74 9.03 13.74 17.82
CA ALA A 74 8.93 12.85 18.99
C ALA A 74 10.14 11.91 19.07
N LEU A 75 10.61 11.40 17.93
CA LEU A 75 11.82 10.58 17.84
C LEU A 75 13.07 11.37 18.26
N ALA A 76 13.23 12.59 17.77
CA ALA A 76 14.36 13.46 18.11
C ALA A 76 14.39 13.82 19.61
N LYS A 77 13.23 13.93 20.25
CA LYS A 77 13.09 14.20 21.69
C LYS A 77 13.20 12.94 22.56
N GLY A 78 13.25 11.75 21.98
CA GLY A 78 13.15 10.48 22.72
C GLY A 78 11.80 10.29 23.41
N ASP A 79 10.74 10.98 22.96
CA ASP A 79 9.40 10.90 23.53
C ASP A 79 8.67 9.67 22.97
N VAL A 80 8.87 8.54 23.64
CA VAL A 80 8.27 7.26 23.26
C VAL A 80 6.75 7.29 23.37
N THR A 81 6.19 8.04 24.34
CA THR A 81 4.73 8.15 24.52
C THR A 81 4.07 8.77 23.29
N THR A 82 4.60 9.89 22.80
CA THR A 82 4.08 10.53 21.59
C THR A 82 4.28 9.64 20.36
N GLN A 83 5.45 9.00 20.22
CA GLN A 83 5.70 8.05 19.12
C GLN A 83 4.64 6.94 19.09
N VAL A 84 4.34 6.32 20.23
CA VAL A 84 3.31 5.27 20.33
C VAL A 84 1.93 5.81 19.98
N SER A 85 1.56 7.00 20.48
CA SER A 85 0.25 7.60 20.20
C SER A 85 0.02 7.95 18.72
N LEU A 86 1.09 8.17 17.95
CA LEU A 86 1.03 8.52 16.52
C LEU A 86 0.92 7.29 15.61
N GLN A 87 1.22 6.09 16.10
CA GLN A 87 1.21 4.86 15.30
C GLN A 87 -0.14 4.60 14.60
N PRO A 88 -1.32 4.80 15.22
CA PRO A 88 -2.60 4.61 14.53
C PRO A 88 -2.78 5.56 13.34
N ALA A 89 -2.41 6.84 13.49
CA ALA A 89 -2.49 7.83 12.41
C ALA A 89 -1.50 7.52 11.29
N LEU A 90 -0.30 7.05 11.63
CA LEU A 90 0.72 6.65 10.67
C LEU A 90 0.25 5.45 9.86
N LYS A 91 -0.29 4.42 10.54
CA LYS A 91 -0.83 3.23 9.87
C LYS A 91 -2.01 3.58 8.97
N PHE A 92 -2.95 4.40 9.44
CA PHE A 92 -4.15 4.75 8.70
C PHE A 92 -3.86 5.61 7.46
N ASN A 93 -3.12 6.70 7.62
CA ASN A 93 -2.84 7.62 6.50
C ASN A 93 -1.74 7.09 5.59
N GLY A 94 -0.70 6.46 6.16
CA GLY A 94 0.35 5.79 5.40
C GLY A 94 -0.19 4.63 4.59
N GLY A 95 -0.98 3.78 5.22
CA GLY A 95 -1.68 2.69 4.56
C GLY A 95 -2.64 3.19 3.49
N GLY A 96 -3.42 4.24 3.78
CA GLY A 96 -4.32 4.86 2.81
C GLY A 96 -3.59 5.35 1.57
N HIS A 97 -2.47 6.06 1.75
CA HIS A 97 -1.65 6.52 0.64
C HIS A 97 -1.07 5.36 -0.19
N ILE A 98 -0.49 4.35 0.46
CA ILE A 98 0.07 3.17 -0.21
C ILE A 98 -1.01 2.44 -1.03
N ASN A 99 -2.14 2.13 -0.40
CA ASN A 99 -3.22 1.35 -1.01
C ASN A 99 -3.79 2.07 -2.23
N HIS A 100 -4.10 3.36 -2.12
CA HIS A 100 -4.68 4.13 -3.23
C HIS A 100 -3.68 4.35 -4.36
N THR A 101 -2.41 4.60 -4.04
CA THR A 101 -1.36 4.72 -5.07
C THR A 101 -1.26 3.45 -5.91
N ILE A 102 -1.42 2.27 -5.31
CA ILE A 102 -1.48 1.00 -6.03
C ILE A 102 -2.80 0.87 -6.81
N PHE A 103 -3.93 1.17 -6.15
CA PHE A 103 -5.27 1.06 -6.72
C PHE A 103 -5.41 1.80 -8.05
N TRP A 104 -4.95 3.05 -8.15
CA TRP A 104 -5.03 3.81 -9.40
C TRP A 104 -4.27 3.13 -10.54
N THR A 105 -3.08 2.60 -10.27
CA THR A 105 -2.31 1.89 -11.30
C THR A 105 -2.89 0.52 -11.66
N ASN A 106 -3.68 -0.07 -10.76
CA ASN A 106 -4.37 -1.34 -10.97
C ASN A 106 -5.64 -1.20 -11.82
N LEU A 107 -6.04 0.01 -12.20
CA LEU A 107 -7.20 0.26 -13.05
C LEU A 107 -6.79 0.84 -14.39
N SER A 108 -7.58 0.58 -15.44
CA SER A 108 -7.35 1.09 -16.78
C SER A 108 -8.66 1.13 -17.58
N PRO A 109 -8.89 2.16 -18.43
CA PRO A 109 -9.99 2.17 -19.39
C PRO A 109 -9.91 1.04 -20.41
N ASN A 110 -8.69 0.54 -20.68
CA ASN A 110 -8.43 -0.59 -21.57
C ASN A 110 -8.18 -1.89 -20.78
N GLY A 111 -8.58 -1.93 -19.51
CA GLY A 111 -8.43 -3.07 -18.62
C GLY A 111 -9.45 -4.17 -18.89
N GLY A 112 -9.56 -5.08 -17.92
CA GLY A 112 -10.46 -6.23 -17.99
C GLY A 112 -9.84 -7.44 -18.68
N GLY A 113 -10.67 -8.44 -18.99
CA GLY A 113 -10.18 -9.73 -19.49
C GLY A 113 -9.40 -10.51 -18.44
N GLU A 114 -8.37 -11.24 -18.90
CA GLU A 114 -7.53 -12.11 -18.07
C GLU A 114 -6.04 -11.70 -18.21
N PRO A 115 -5.21 -11.92 -17.17
CA PRO A 115 -3.77 -11.76 -17.32
C PRO A 115 -3.20 -12.81 -18.27
N GLN A 116 -1.99 -12.57 -18.75
CA GLN A 116 -1.29 -13.49 -19.65
C GLN A 116 0.07 -13.90 -19.09
N GLY A 117 0.72 -14.83 -19.79
CA GLY A 117 2.10 -15.23 -19.51
C GLY A 117 2.31 -15.74 -18.08
N ALA A 118 3.43 -15.37 -17.48
CA ALA A 118 3.87 -15.91 -16.20
C ALA A 118 2.91 -15.66 -15.03
N LEU A 119 2.13 -14.56 -15.07
CA LEU A 119 1.14 -14.29 -14.03
C LEU A 119 -0.04 -15.27 -14.13
N LEU A 120 -0.54 -15.53 -15.35
CA LEU A 120 -1.63 -16.48 -15.55
C LEU A 120 -1.21 -17.91 -15.14
N GLU A 121 0.01 -18.32 -15.47
CA GLU A 121 0.53 -19.64 -15.07
C GLU A 121 0.69 -19.76 -13.54
N ALA A 122 1.14 -18.70 -12.86
CA ALA A 122 1.18 -18.67 -11.40
C ALA A 122 -0.24 -18.76 -10.80
N ILE A 123 -1.21 -18.06 -11.37
CA ILE A 123 -2.62 -18.12 -10.95
C ILE A 123 -3.18 -19.54 -11.11
N LYS A 124 -2.94 -20.20 -12.25
CA LYS A 124 -3.35 -21.59 -12.48
C LYS A 124 -2.71 -22.55 -11.48
N SER A 125 -1.41 -22.38 -11.19
CA SER A 125 -0.69 -23.19 -10.21
C SER A 125 -1.28 -23.05 -8.80
N ASP A 126 -1.55 -21.82 -8.37
CA ASP A 126 -1.94 -21.54 -6.98
C ASP A 126 -3.44 -21.68 -6.70
N PHE A 127 -4.28 -21.44 -7.69
CA PHE A 127 -5.75 -21.41 -7.53
C PHE A 127 -6.48 -22.40 -8.45
N GLY A 128 -5.76 -23.10 -9.34
CA GLY A 128 -6.31 -24.03 -10.32
C GLY A 128 -6.80 -23.36 -11.62
N SER A 129 -7.37 -22.16 -11.55
CA SER A 129 -7.73 -21.36 -12.72
C SER A 129 -7.89 -19.88 -12.37
N PHE A 130 -7.89 -19.02 -13.40
CA PHE A 130 -8.20 -17.60 -13.25
C PHE A 130 -9.59 -17.39 -12.62
N GLN A 131 -10.60 -18.11 -13.12
CA GLN A 131 -11.96 -18.03 -12.60
C GLN A 131 -12.05 -18.38 -11.12
N LYS A 132 -11.36 -19.44 -10.67
CA LYS A 132 -11.31 -19.82 -9.24
C LYS A 132 -10.61 -18.77 -8.38
N MET A 133 -9.53 -18.16 -8.88
CA MET A 133 -8.86 -17.06 -8.19
C MET A 133 -9.81 -15.86 -8.05
N LYS A 134 -10.45 -15.45 -9.15
CA LYS A 134 -11.42 -14.35 -9.21
C LYS A 134 -12.59 -14.55 -8.25
N GLU A 135 -13.17 -15.76 -8.20
CA GLU A 135 -14.23 -16.11 -7.26
C GLU A 135 -13.78 -16.00 -5.81
N LYS A 136 -12.62 -16.59 -5.49
CA LYS A 136 -12.08 -16.61 -4.13
C LYS A 136 -11.70 -15.21 -3.64
N MET A 137 -11.12 -14.40 -4.53
CA MET A 137 -10.79 -13.01 -4.25
C MET A 137 -12.05 -12.18 -4.07
N SER A 138 -13.03 -12.28 -4.99
CA SER A 138 -14.29 -11.54 -4.88
C SER A 138 -15.05 -11.87 -3.59
N ALA A 139 -15.09 -13.15 -3.21
CA ALA A 139 -15.72 -13.58 -1.96
C ALA A 139 -15.03 -12.99 -0.73
N ALA A 140 -13.68 -13.01 -0.68
CA ALA A 140 -12.92 -12.42 0.41
C ALA A 140 -13.12 -10.90 0.50
N THR A 141 -13.12 -10.20 -0.65
CA THR A 141 -13.32 -8.75 -0.72
C THR A 141 -14.74 -8.36 -0.28
N VAL A 142 -15.78 -9.05 -0.75
CA VAL A 142 -17.17 -8.78 -0.37
C VAL A 142 -17.39 -8.97 1.13
N ALA A 143 -16.78 -10.02 1.70
CA ALA A 143 -16.96 -10.42 3.10
C ALA A 143 -16.26 -9.52 4.14
N VAL A 144 -15.51 -8.48 3.70
CA VAL A 144 -14.91 -7.50 4.62
C VAL A 144 -15.99 -6.87 5.50
N GLN A 145 -15.89 -7.05 6.81
CA GLN A 145 -16.82 -6.42 7.75
C GLN A 145 -16.37 -4.98 8.04
N GLY A 146 -17.22 -4.01 7.70
CA GLY A 146 -16.87 -2.59 7.73
C GLY A 146 -16.06 -2.18 6.50
N SER A 147 -15.08 -1.30 6.73
CA SER A 147 -14.19 -0.78 5.70
C SER A 147 -12.95 -1.65 5.49
N GLY A 148 -12.45 -1.74 4.27
CA GLY A 148 -11.22 -2.47 4.00
C GLY A 148 -10.97 -2.73 2.51
N TRP A 149 -10.10 -3.70 2.28
CA TRP A 149 -9.56 -4.03 0.97
C TRP A 149 -9.47 -5.54 0.77
N GLY A 150 -9.69 -5.99 -0.46
CA GLY A 150 -9.30 -7.32 -0.91
C GLY A 150 -8.04 -7.26 -1.76
N TRP A 151 -7.12 -8.20 -1.54
CA TRP A 151 -5.80 -8.19 -2.16
C TRP A 151 -5.45 -9.54 -2.80
N LEU A 152 -4.86 -9.48 -3.99
CA LEU A 152 -3.94 -10.50 -4.49
C LEU A 152 -2.52 -10.03 -4.16
N GLY A 153 -1.79 -10.84 -3.39
CA GLY A 153 -0.43 -10.59 -2.99
C GLY A 153 0.53 -11.72 -3.39
N PHE A 154 1.81 -11.40 -3.45
CA PHE A 154 2.90 -12.36 -3.62
C PHE A 154 3.61 -12.61 -2.30
N ASP A 155 3.68 -13.87 -1.91
CA ASP A 155 4.46 -14.34 -0.77
C ASP A 155 5.88 -14.67 -1.27
N LYS A 156 6.86 -13.82 -0.92
CA LYS A 156 8.26 -14.01 -1.35
C LYS A 156 8.87 -15.30 -0.81
N ASP A 157 8.50 -15.71 0.39
CA ASP A 157 9.13 -16.86 1.06
C ASP A 157 8.71 -18.17 0.41
N SER A 158 7.42 -18.30 0.09
CA SER A 158 6.93 -19.50 -0.61
C SER A 158 6.99 -19.40 -2.14
N GLY A 159 7.17 -18.19 -2.69
CA GLY A 159 7.14 -17.93 -4.13
C GLY A 159 5.74 -18.07 -4.74
N ARG A 160 4.68 -17.90 -3.92
CA ARG A 160 3.29 -18.19 -4.30
C ARG A 160 2.38 -16.98 -4.19
N LEU A 161 1.30 -16.99 -4.97
CA LEU A 161 0.21 -16.04 -4.85
C LEU A 161 -0.67 -16.36 -3.63
N ARG A 162 -1.16 -15.30 -2.99
CA ARG A 162 -2.05 -15.35 -1.83
C ARG A 162 -3.17 -14.35 -1.98
N ILE A 163 -4.35 -14.70 -1.49
CA ILE A 163 -5.48 -13.78 -1.33
C ILE A 163 -5.54 -13.40 0.15
N ALA A 164 -5.68 -12.11 0.43
CA ALA A 164 -5.86 -11.59 1.77
C ALA A 164 -6.91 -10.47 1.77
N ALA A 165 -7.49 -10.22 2.94
CA ALA A 165 -8.33 -9.05 3.18
C ALA A 165 -7.67 -8.20 4.28
N CYS A 166 -7.67 -6.90 4.11
CA CYS A 166 -7.13 -5.95 5.09
C CYS A 166 -8.24 -5.05 5.59
N ALA A 167 -8.34 -4.89 6.92
CA ALA A 167 -9.30 -3.99 7.53
C ALA A 167 -8.83 -2.53 7.42
N ASN A 168 -9.79 -1.61 7.30
CA ASN A 168 -9.54 -0.18 7.20
C ASN A 168 -8.52 0.15 6.10
N GLN A 169 -7.44 0.84 6.44
CA GLN A 169 -6.36 1.19 5.51
C GLN A 169 -5.08 0.40 5.77
N ASP A 170 -5.14 -0.69 6.54
CA ASP A 170 -3.94 -1.48 6.84
C ASP A 170 -3.29 -1.94 5.52
N PRO A 171 -2.03 -1.54 5.23
CA PRO A 171 -1.40 -1.85 3.95
C PRO A 171 -0.95 -3.31 3.93
N LEU A 172 -1.19 -4.00 2.81
CA LEU A 172 -0.97 -5.43 2.70
C LEU A 172 0.44 -5.84 3.16
N GLN A 173 1.47 -5.26 2.55
CA GLN A 173 2.86 -5.64 2.86
C GLN A 173 3.27 -5.27 4.28
N GLY A 174 2.88 -4.07 4.75
CA GLY A 174 3.26 -3.58 6.08
C GLY A 174 2.62 -4.37 7.23
N THR A 175 1.56 -5.13 6.97
CA THR A 175 0.82 -5.88 8.01
C THR A 175 0.85 -7.39 7.83
N THR A 176 1.10 -7.89 6.61
CA THR A 176 1.10 -9.34 6.31
C THR A 176 2.42 -9.84 5.72
N GLY A 177 3.31 -8.94 5.29
CA GLY A 177 4.53 -9.29 4.54
C GLY A 177 4.30 -9.58 3.05
N LEU A 178 3.06 -9.77 2.59
CA LEU A 178 2.74 -10.05 1.19
C LEU A 178 2.95 -8.80 0.32
N ILE A 179 3.62 -8.95 -0.83
CA ILE A 179 3.77 -7.84 -1.79
C ILE A 179 2.45 -7.62 -2.53
N PRO A 180 1.87 -6.41 -2.53
CA PRO A 180 0.61 -6.15 -3.21
C PRO A 180 0.77 -6.17 -4.74
N LEU A 181 -0.10 -6.94 -5.39
CA LEU A 181 -0.18 -7.02 -6.85
C LEU A 181 -1.45 -6.35 -7.38
N LEU A 182 -2.61 -6.77 -6.87
CA LEU A 182 -3.93 -6.23 -7.20
C LEU A 182 -4.71 -5.95 -5.91
N GLY A 183 -5.16 -4.70 -5.74
CA GLY A 183 -6.03 -4.30 -4.63
C GLY A 183 -7.41 -3.85 -5.10
N ILE A 184 -8.46 -4.21 -4.36
CA ILE A 184 -9.84 -3.76 -4.57
C ILE A 184 -10.30 -3.04 -3.29
N ASP A 185 -10.59 -1.74 -3.41
CA ASP A 185 -11.13 -0.92 -2.32
C ASP A 185 -12.61 -1.27 -2.08
N VAL A 186 -12.99 -1.66 -0.86
CA VAL A 186 -14.40 -1.85 -0.49
C VAL A 186 -14.82 -1.00 0.70
N TRP A 187 -14.13 0.12 0.92
CA TRP A 187 -14.72 1.25 1.61
C TRP A 187 -15.97 1.74 0.88
N GLU A 188 -16.99 2.16 1.62
CA GLU A 188 -18.25 2.61 0.99
C GLU A 188 -18.02 3.78 0.03
N HIS A 189 -17.07 4.69 0.30
CA HIS A 189 -16.76 5.79 -0.62
C HIS A 189 -16.33 5.33 -2.02
N ALA A 190 -15.83 4.09 -2.17
CA ALA A 190 -15.36 3.55 -3.44
C ALA A 190 -16.49 3.11 -4.37
N TYR A 191 -17.72 2.96 -3.86
CA TYR A 191 -18.83 2.40 -4.64
C TYR A 191 -20.22 2.98 -4.34
N TYR A 192 -20.44 3.56 -3.16
CA TYR A 192 -21.79 3.79 -2.64
C TYR A 192 -22.60 4.75 -3.50
N LEU A 193 -21.97 5.74 -4.15
CA LEU A 193 -22.69 6.68 -5.01
C LEU A 193 -23.35 5.96 -6.21
N GLN A 194 -22.72 4.92 -6.75
CA GLN A 194 -23.20 4.17 -7.91
C GLN A 194 -23.92 2.86 -7.56
N TYR A 195 -23.39 2.09 -6.60
CA TYR A 195 -23.86 0.74 -6.26
C TYR A 195 -24.64 0.67 -4.95
N LYS A 196 -24.76 1.78 -4.21
CA LYS A 196 -25.44 1.86 -2.90
C LYS A 196 -24.92 0.76 -1.96
N ASN A 197 -25.82 0.03 -1.29
CA ASN A 197 -25.47 -1.06 -0.39
C ASN A 197 -25.05 -2.36 -1.11
N VAL A 198 -25.07 -2.40 -2.45
CA VAL A 198 -24.85 -3.63 -3.23
C VAL A 198 -23.37 -3.78 -3.62
N ARG A 199 -22.51 -3.87 -2.59
CA ARG A 199 -21.06 -4.10 -2.76
C ARG A 199 -20.71 -5.26 -3.73
N PRO A 200 -21.43 -6.40 -3.75
CA PRO A 200 -21.13 -7.47 -4.71
C PRO A 200 -21.19 -7.04 -6.18
N ASP A 201 -22.09 -6.11 -6.53
CA ASP A 201 -22.21 -5.62 -7.91
C ASP A 201 -21.03 -4.74 -8.30
N TYR A 202 -20.53 -3.92 -7.37
CA TYR A 202 -19.29 -3.18 -7.55
C TYR A 202 -18.09 -4.11 -7.72
N VAL A 203 -17.93 -5.10 -6.84
CA VAL A 203 -16.82 -6.08 -6.93
C VAL A 203 -16.91 -6.87 -8.23
N LYS A 204 -18.11 -7.17 -8.74
CA LYS A 204 -18.30 -7.78 -10.06
C LYS A 204 -17.87 -6.84 -11.19
N ALA A 205 -18.24 -5.56 -11.11
CA ALA A 205 -17.98 -4.57 -12.15
C ALA A 205 -16.50 -4.20 -12.29
N ILE A 206 -15.78 -4.06 -11.17
CA ILE A 206 -14.38 -3.60 -11.18
C ILE A 206 -13.45 -4.54 -11.95
N TRP A 207 -13.77 -5.83 -12.05
CA TRP A 207 -13.02 -6.79 -12.85
C TRP A 207 -12.93 -6.43 -14.34
N ASN A 208 -13.83 -5.57 -14.86
CA ASN A 208 -13.79 -5.13 -16.26
C ASN A 208 -12.80 -3.99 -16.51
N VAL A 209 -12.25 -3.39 -15.46
CA VAL A 209 -11.29 -2.28 -15.56
C VAL A 209 -9.95 -2.60 -14.91
N VAL A 210 -9.72 -3.86 -14.51
CA VAL A 210 -8.42 -4.28 -13.94
C VAL A 210 -7.32 -4.17 -14.99
N ASN A 211 -6.25 -3.45 -14.65
CA ASN A 211 -5.06 -3.31 -15.47
C ASN A 211 -4.11 -4.51 -15.24
N TRP A 212 -4.32 -5.60 -16.00
CA TRP A 212 -3.49 -6.80 -15.89
C TRP A 212 -2.03 -6.61 -16.31
N GLU A 213 -1.72 -5.60 -17.12
CA GLU A 213 -0.34 -5.23 -17.45
C GLU A 213 0.39 -4.76 -16.19
N ASN A 214 -0.19 -3.79 -15.47
CA ASN A 214 0.38 -3.31 -14.22
C ASN A 214 0.52 -4.41 -13.16
N VAL A 215 -0.50 -5.28 -13.00
CA VAL A 215 -0.44 -6.41 -12.06
C VAL A 215 0.69 -7.38 -12.46
N SER A 216 0.89 -7.60 -13.76
CA SER A 216 1.98 -8.45 -14.28
C SER A 216 3.35 -7.83 -14.02
N GLU A 217 3.52 -6.52 -14.22
CA GLU A 217 4.76 -5.80 -13.91
C GLU A 217 5.11 -5.90 -12.42
N ARG A 218 4.13 -5.67 -11.54
CA ARG A 218 4.28 -5.83 -10.09
C ARG A 218 4.70 -7.26 -9.73
N PHE A 219 4.10 -8.26 -10.37
CA PHE A 219 4.47 -9.66 -10.16
C PHE A 219 5.90 -9.95 -10.61
N GLN A 220 6.35 -9.44 -11.76
CA GLN A 220 7.72 -9.60 -12.22
C GLN A 220 8.73 -8.90 -11.29
N ALA A 221 8.41 -7.70 -10.82
CA ALA A 221 9.24 -6.98 -9.86
C ALA A 221 9.31 -7.71 -8.51
N ALA A 222 8.21 -8.30 -8.06
CA ALA A 222 8.13 -9.07 -6.81
C ALA A 222 9.02 -10.33 -6.81
N LYS A 223 9.22 -10.95 -7.98
CA LYS A 223 10.04 -12.16 -8.17
C LYS A 223 11.55 -11.89 -8.25
N LYS A 224 11.96 -10.62 -8.36
CA LYS A 224 13.37 -10.21 -8.27
C LYS A 224 13.78 -10.04 -6.81
#